data_AF-A0AAE5UX21-F1
#
_entry.id   AF-A0AAE5UX21-F1
#
_cell.length_a   1.000
_cell.length_b   1.000
_cell.length_c   1.000
_cell.angle_alpha   90.00
_cell.angle_beta   90.00
_cell.angle_gamma   90.00
#
_symmetry.space_group_name_H-M   'P 1'
#
loop_
_entity.id
_entity.type
_entity.pdbx_description
1 polymer ?
#
loop_
_entity_poly.entity_id
_entity_poly.type
_entity_poly.pdbx_seq_one_letter_code
_entity_poly.pdbx_strand_id
1 'polypeptide(L)'
;MIDLNNPEFKINHWGILYYYDDDLDNLLIAEKKIIENSEKYSKTLIEEFRNKIKNDSELQIEPTNEQEGSLQAQYYGHYYGHTEKFLKQIPQNYRKASLLSIFSVLEGQLKLLSNLIETNFEFSVKIKHITGSDYIHKYWIYLTKVYEIESKDVEKEYNLIRQHKYIRNKIAHNNSEIDDNKLTFIKRTKGLTTRKFGTDNIVEIESENYIIEIIELIQAFFNKLIKVIDKRYGELKNVG
;
A
#
# COMPACT_ATOMS: atom_id res chain seq x y z
N MET A 1 15.73 -17.17 -33.00
CA MET A 1 16.31 -15.82 -33.15
C MET A 1 15.46 -14.91 -32.28
N ILE A 2 16.02 -14.27 -31.27
CA ILE A 2 15.25 -13.37 -30.40
C ILE A 2 14.87 -12.14 -31.24
N ASP A 3 13.58 -11.82 -31.29
CA ASP A 3 13.11 -10.62 -31.98
C ASP A 3 13.41 -9.39 -31.12
N LEU A 4 14.53 -8.73 -31.42
CA LEU A 4 14.95 -7.50 -30.77
C LEU A 4 14.02 -6.31 -31.08
N ASN A 5 13.09 -6.45 -32.03
CA ASN A 5 12.09 -5.43 -32.34
C ASN A 5 10.77 -5.63 -31.60
N ASN A 6 10.65 -6.63 -30.73
CA ASN A 6 9.47 -6.77 -29.89
C ASN A 6 9.37 -5.52 -28.97
N PRO A 7 8.27 -4.76 -29.00
CA PRO A 7 8.08 -3.59 -28.13
C PRO A 7 8.06 -3.91 -26.63
N GLU A 8 7.94 -5.19 -26.25
CA GLU A 8 8.12 -5.68 -24.88
C GLU A 8 9.61 -5.89 -24.51
N PHE A 9 10.51 -5.96 -25.49
CA PHE A 9 11.95 -6.12 -25.26
C PHE A 9 12.55 -4.78 -24.81
N LYS A 10 12.80 -4.65 -23.50
CA LYS A 10 13.45 -3.46 -22.91
C LYS A 10 14.94 -3.46 -23.30
N ILE A 11 15.34 -2.62 -24.26
CA ILE A 11 16.75 -2.26 -24.42
C ILE A 11 17.09 -1.39 -23.21
N ASN A 12 17.70 -2.00 -22.18
CA ASN A 12 18.23 -1.25 -21.05
C ASN A 12 19.63 -0.78 -21.42
N HIS A 13 19.77 0.49 -21.80
CA HIS A 13 21.08 1.13 -21.98
C HIS A 13 21.90 1.04 -20.70
N TRP A 14 21.23 1.06 -19.55
CA TRP A 14 21.83 0.86 -18.25
C TRP A 14 21.51 -0.53 -17.71
N GLY A 15 22.40 -1.49 -17.97
CA GLY A 15 22.19 -2.91 -17.62
C GLY A 15 21.83 -3.18 -16.15
N ILE A 16 22.20 -2.31 -15.20
CA ILE A 16 21.80 -2.47 -13.79
C ILE A 16 20.30 -2.26 -13.58
N LEU A 17 19.62 -1.47 -14.43
CA LEU A 17 18.19 -1.24 -14.34
C LEU A 17 17.39 -2.50 -14.66
N TYR A 18 17.94 -3.42 -15.45
CA TYR A 18 17.33 -4.73 -15.68
C TYR A 18 17.19 -5.52 -14.38
N TYR A 19 18.29 -5.67 -13.64
CA TYR A 19 18.28 -6.40 -12.36
C TYR A 19 17.42 -5.70 -11.32
N TYR A 20 17.46 -4.36 -11.30
CA TYR A 20 16.61 -3.57 -10.42
C TYR A 20 15.11 -3.80 -10.69
N ASP A 21 14.71 -3.85 -11.96
CA ASP A 21 13.31 -4.07 -12.38
C ASP A 21 12.82 -5.46 -11.94
N ASP A 22 13.62 -6.50 -12.15
CA ASP A 22 13.31 -7.87 -11.73
C ASP A 22 13.22 -7.99 -10.19
N ASP A 23 14.19 -7.43 -9.46
CA ASP A 23 14.19 -7.41 -7.99
C ASP A 23 12.96 -6.68 -7.44
N LEU A 24 12.56 -5.57 -8.07
CA LEU A 24 11.38 -4.81 -7.69
C LEU A 24 10.10 -5.60 -7.92
N ASP A 25 9.94 -6.24 -9.08
CA ASP A 25 8.77 -7.06 -9.37
C ASP A 25 8.65 -8.22 -8.38
N ASN A 26 9.76 -8.91 -8.09
CA ASN A 26 9.81 -9.96 -7.08
C ASN A 26 9.40 -9.45 -5.69
N LEU A 27 9.87 -8.25 -5.29
CA LEU A 27 9.51 -7.63 -4.03
C LEU A 27 8.01 -7.29 -3.95
N LEU A 28 7.43 -6.72 -5.02
CA LEU A 28 6.01 -6.37 -5.04
C LEU A 28 5.11 -7.63 -5.07
N ILE A 29 5.53 -8.69 -5.76
CA ILE A 29 4.87 -10.00 -5.74
C ILE A 29 4.89 -10.59 -4.33
N ALA A 30 6.03 -10.51 -3.63
CA ALA A 30 6.16 -10.97 -2.27
C ALA A 30 5.22 -10.22 -1.32
N GLU A 31 5.16 -8.88 -1.40
CA GLU A 31 4.21 -8.07 -0.63
C GLU A 31 2.76 -8.48 -0.90
N LYS A 32 2.39 -8.64 -2.17
CA LYS A 32 1.04 -9.10 -2.56
C LYS A 32 0.70 -10.46 -1.92
N LYS A 33 1.64 -11.41 -1.93
CA LYS A 33 1.43 -12.73 -1.29
C LYS A 33 1.29 -12.65 0.22
N ILE A 34 2.04 -11.77 0.89
CA ILE A 34 1.89 -11.53 2.34
C ILE A 34 0.49 -11.02 2.66
N ILE A 35 -0.05 -10.10 1.86
CA ILE A 35 -1.41 -9.57 2.01
C ILE A 35 -2.46 -10.67 1.82
N GLU A 36 -2.39 -11.40 0.71
CA GLU A 36 -3.31 -12.51 0.40
C GLU A 36 -3.32 -13.55 1.52
N ASN A 37 -2.15 -13.92 2.05
CA ASN A 37 -2.02 -14.87 3.15
C ASN A 37 -2.60 -14.32 4.46
N SER A 38 -2.37 -13.05 4.78
CA SER A 38 -2.88 -12.41 5.99
C SER A 38 -4.42 -12.32 5.99
N GLU A 39 -5.00 -12.05 4.83
CA GLU A 39 -6.45 -12.04 4.63
C GLU A 39 -7.06 -13.43 4.73
N LYS A 40 -6.44 -14.43 4.09
CA LYS A 40 -6.86 -15.82 4.21
C LYS A 40 -6.84 -16.28 5.66
N TYR A 41 -5.75 -16.00 6.38
CA TYR A 41 -5.61 -16.32 7.80
C TYR A 41 -6.72 -15.66 8.65
N SER A 42 -6.98 -14.38 8.42
CA SER A 42 -8.03 -13.65 9.14
C SER A 42 -9.43 -14.21 8.88
N LYS A 43 -9.73 -14.59 7.63
CA LYS A 43 -10.99 -15.25 7.25
C LYS A 43 -11.14 -16.59 7.96
N THR A 44 -10.09 -17.42 7.97
CA THR A 44 -10.09 -18.71 8.68
C THR A 44 -10.37 -18.53 10.18
N LEU A 45 -9.71 -17.59 10.87
CA LEU A 45 -9.96 -17.33 12.29
C LEU A 45 -11.42 -16.93 12.56
N ILE A 46 -12.01 -16.10 11.70
CA ILE A 46 -13.42 -15.69 11.82
C ILE A 46 -14.36 -16.87 11.59
N GLU A 47 -14.07 -17.73 10.62
CA GLU A 47 -14.86 -18.94 10.34
C GLU A 47 -14.80 -19.95 11.50
N GLU A 48 -13.59 -20.21 12.03
CA GLU A 48 -13.40 -21.06 13.21
C GLU A 48 -14.18 -20.54 14.43
N PHE A 49 -14.13 -19.23 14.66
CA PHE A 49 -14.88 -18.58 15.72
C PHE A 49 -16.40 -18.71 15.54
N ARG A 50 -16.90 -18.49 14.32
CA ARG A 50 -18.33 -18.70 13.99
C ARG A 50 -18.75 -20.14 14.20
N ASN A 51 -17.92 -21.11 13.80
CA ASN A 51 -18.18 -22.53 14.03
C ASN A 51 -18.21 -22.86 15.53
N LYS A 52 -17.32 -22.26 16.32
CA LYS A 52 -17.33 -22.41 17.78
C LYS A 52 -18.64 -21.92 18.40
N ILE A 53 -19.11 -20.73 18.03
CA ILE A 53 -20.40 -20.18 18.49
C ILE A 53 -21.57 -21.07 18.06
N LYS A 54 -21.58 -21.50 16.79
CA LYS A 54 -22.64 -22.34 16.23
C LYS A 54 -22.76 -23.69 16.93
N ASN A 55 -21.64 -24.21 17.44
CA ASN A 55 -21.59 -25.50 18.12
C ASN A 55 -21.67 -25.36 19.65
N ASP A 56 -21.84 -24.15 20.19
CA ASP A 56 -22.01 -23.92 21.62
C ASP A 56 -23.45 -24.24 22.04
N SER A 57 -23.62 -25.29 22.84
CA SER A 57 -24.92 -25.78 23.27
C SER A 57 -25.75 -24.75 24.04
N GLU A 58 -25.13 -23.89 24.85
CA GLU A 58 -25.84 -22.86 25.63
C GLU A 58 -26.43 -21.78 24.72
N LEU A 59 -25.79 -21.52 23.58
CA LEU A 59 -26.26 -20.57 22.57
C LEU A 59 -27.26 -21.15 21.56
N GLN A 60 -27.38 -22.49 21.48
CA GLN A 60 -28.35 -23.15 20.59
C GLN A 60 -29.72 -23.34 21.25
N ILE A 61 -29.84 -23.10 22.55
CA ILE A 61 -31.13 -23.17 23.26
C ILE A 61 -31.94 -21.93 22.90
N GLU A 62 -33.10 -22.10 22.27
CA GLU A 62 -34.00 -20.98 21.98
C GLU A 62 -34.62 -20.46 23.28
N PRO A 63 -34.46 -19.17 23.61
CA PRO A 63 -34.98 -18.62 24.86
C PRO A 63 -36.52 -18.59 24.81
N THR A 64 -37.15 -19.11 25.87
CA THR A 64 -38.61 -19.16 25.97
C THR A 64 -39.23 -17.85 26.44
N ASN A 65 -38.40 -16.97 27.01
CA ASN A 65 -38.79 -15.68 27.56
C ASN A 65 -37.64 -14.66 27.51
N GLU A 66 -37.94 -13.39 27.79
CA GLU A 66 -36.97 -12.29 27.75
C GLU A 66 -35.82 -12.47 28.75
N GLN A 67 -36.09 -13.03 29.93
CA GLN A 67 -35.07 -13.23 30.96
C GLN A 67 -34.02 -14.25 30.52
N GLU A 68 -34.45 -15.37 29.93
CA GLU A 68 -33.55 -16.37 29.32
C GLU A 68 -32.75 -15.77 28.16
N GLY A 69 -33.38 -14.97 27.31
CA GLY A 69 -32.69 -14.26 26.24
C GLY A 69 -31.60 -13.31 26.76
N SER A 70 -31.88 -12.59 27.86
CA SER A 70 -30.90 -11.71 28.50
C SER A 70 -29.71 -12.48 29.09
N LEU A 71 -29.97 -13.62 29.75
CA LEU A 71 -28.92 -14.48 30.30
C LEU A 71 -28.03 -15.06 29.20
N GLN A 72 -28.63 -15.52 28.09
CA GLN A 72 -27.88 -16.02 26.94
C GLN A 72 -27.01 -14.92 26.30
N ALA A 73 -27.53 -13.70 26.18
CA ALA A 73 -26.74 -12.55 25.69
C ALA A 73 -25.58 -12.20 26.63
N GLN A 74 -25.77 -12.29 27.95
CA GLN A 74 -24.70 -12.09 28.94
C GLN A 74 -23.64 -13.19 28.85
N TYR A 75 -24.04 -14.45 28.71
CA TYR A 75 -23.14 -15.58 28.46
C TYR A 75 -22.30 -15.32 27.20
N TYR A 76 -22.93 -14.97 26.08
CA TYR A 76 -22.22 -14.62 24.85
C TYR A 76 -21.21 -13.49 25.08
N GLY A 77 -21.66 -12.39 25.71
CA GLY A 77 -20.83 -11.24 26.00
C GLY A 77 -19.60 -11.58 26.86
N HIS A 78 -19.77 -12.45 27.85
CA HIS A 78 -18.71 -12.87 28.77
C HIS A 78 -17.68 -13.80 28.10
N TYR A 79 -18.15 -14.83 27.39
CA TYR A 79 -17.26 -15.85 26.82
C TYR A 79 -16.70 -15.50 25.43
N TYR A 80 -17.46 -14.76 24.62
CA TYR A 80 -17.14 -14.50 23.22
C TYR A 80 -16.94 -13.04 22.88
N GLY A 81 -17.48 -12.11 23.67
CA GLY A 81 -17.47 -10.68 23.35
C GLY A 81 -16.07 -10.09 23.16
N HIS A 82 -15.07 -10.53 23.93
CA HIS A 82 -13.69 -10.06 23.74
C HIS A 82 -13.06 -10.63 22.46
N THR A 83 -13.21 -11.94 22.25
CA THR A 83 -12.70 -12.65 21.07
C THR A 83 -13.29 -12.08 19.79
N GLU A 84 -14.59 -11.80 19.76
CA GLU A 84 -15.24 -11.21 18.59
C GLU A 84 -14.65 -9.82 18.25
N LYS A 85 -14.47 -8.96 19.25
CA LYS A 85 -13.87 -7.63 19.08
C LYS A 85 -12.44 -7.72 18.54
N PHE A 86 -11.65 -8.63 19.10
CA PHE A 86 -10.29 -8.89 18.65
C PHE A 86 -10.24 -9.36 17.19
N LEU A 87 -11.07 -10.35 16.83
CA LEU A 87 -11.15 -10.88 15.47
C LEU A 87 -11.61 -9.85 14.44
N LYS A 88 -12.49 -8.92 14.83
CA LYS A 88 -12.89 -7.79 13.98
C LYS A 88 -11.75 -6.81 13.73
N GLN A 89 -10.82 -6.66 14.67
CA GLN A 89 -9.71 -5.72 14.58
C GLN A 89 -8.51 -6.26 13.78
N ILE A 90 -8.27 -7.57 13.80
CA ILE A 90 -7.14 -8.21 13.12
C ILE A 90 -7.04 -7.83 11.63
N PRO A 91 -8.09 -7.98 10.79
CA PRO A 91 -8.00 -7.62 9.37
C PRO A 91 -7.64 -6.15 9.17
N GLN A 92 -8.22 -5.25 9.97
CA GLN A 92 -7.91 -3.82 9.90
C GLN A 92 -6.45 -3.54 10.22
N ASN A 93 -5.90 -4.19 11.24
CA ASN A 93 -4.50 -4.03 11.62
C ASN A 93 -3.57 -4.54 10.52
N TYR A 94 -3.84 -5.71 9.94
CA TYR A 94 -3.03 -6.24 8.83
C TYR A 94 -3.07 -5.31 7.62
N ARG A 95 -4.25 -4.88 7.16
CA ARG A 95 -4.36 -3.99 6.00
C ARG A 95 -3.66 -2.65 6.20
N LYS A 96 -3.79 -2.05 7.40
CA LYS A 96 -3.07 -0.82 7.76
C LYS A 96 -1.56 -1.05 7.75
N ALA A 97 -1.08 -2.14 8.36
CA ALA A 97 0.33 -2.50 8.34
C ALA A 97 0.85 -2.74 6.92
N SER A 98 0.10 -3.44 6.07
CA SER A 98 0.45 -3.65 4.65
C SER A 98 0.56 -2.34 3.89
N LEU A 99 -0.37 -1.39 4.09
CA LEU A 99 -0.26 -0.06 3.46
C LEU A 99 1.02 0.67 3.90
N LEU A 100 1.38 0.60 5.18
CA LEU A 100 2.63 1.17 5.68
C LEU A 100 3.86 0.50 5.03
N SER A 101 3.83 -0.83 4.91
CA SER A 101 4.90 -1.64 4.28
C SER A 101 5.11 -1.23 2.83
N ILE A 102 4.04 -1.23 2.03
CA ILE A 102 4.07 -0.88 0.60
C ILE A 102 4.65 0.52 0.36
N PHE A 103 4.25 1.51 1.15
CA PHE A 103 4.81 2.86 1.03
C PHE A 103 6.28 2.94 1.47
N SER A 104 6.71 2.06 2.38
CA SER A 104 8.13 1.94 2.76
C SER A 104 8.94 1.31 1.63
N VAL A 105 8.39 0.31 0.93
CA VAL A 105 8.98 -0.25 -0.30
C VAL A 105 9.12 0.84 -1.37
N LEU A 106 8.04 1.56 -1.69
CA LEU A 106 8.07 2.68 -2.64
C LEU A 106 9.17 3.71 -2.31
N GLU A 107 9.25 4.14 -1.05
CA GLU A 107 10.26 5.11 -0.61
C GLU A 107 11.68 4.54 -0.74
N GLY A 108 11.90 3.31 -0.30
CA GLY A 108 13.19 2.64 -0.38
C GLY A 108 13.67 2.48 -1.83
N GLN A 109 12.76 2.11 -2.72
CA GLN A 109 13.06 1.89 -4.14
C GLN A 109 13.35 3.21 -4.88
N LEU A 110 12.58 4.27 -4.60
CA LEU A 110 12.91 5.62 -5.10
C LEU A 110 14.27 6.13 -4.59
N LYS A 111 14.59 5.85 -3.33
CA LYS A 111 15.91 6.18 -2.75
C LYS A 111 17.03 5.44 -3.48
N LEU A 112 16.87 4.14 -3.71
CA LEU A 112 17.87 3.33 -4.41
C LEU A 112 18.15 3.85 -5.81
N LEU A 113 17.10 4.11 -6.61
CA LEU A 113 17.26 4.70 -7.95
C LEU A 113 17.95 6.06 -7.91
N SER A 114 17.53 6.93 -6.99
CA SER A 114 18.13 8.27 -6.87
C SER A 114 19.61 8.19 -6.51
N ASN A 115 19.98 7.32 -5.56
CA ASN A 115 21.37 7.11 -5.15
C ASN A 115 22.22 6.52 -6.27
N LEU A 116 21.65 5.58 -7.03
CA LEU A 116 22.30 4.98 -8.18
C LEU A 116 22.64 6.07 -9.23
N ILE A 117 21.68 6.95 -9.54
CA ILE A 117 21.90 8.11 -10.42
C ILE A 117 22.96 9.06 -9.84
N GLU A 118 22.85 9.43 -8.56
CA GLU A 118 23.82 10.33 -7.90
C GLU A 118 25.27 9.80 -7.92
N THR A 119 25.42 8.47 -7.88
CA THR A 119 26.73 7.81 -7.91
C THR A 119 27.29 7.73 -9.34
N ASN A 120 26.42 7.51 -10.33
CA ASN A 120 26.84 7.37 -11.73
C ASN A 120 27.07 8.70 -12.45
N PHE A 121 26.54 9.80 -11.91
CA PHE A 121 26.61 11.12 -12.51
C PHE A 121 27.10 12.18 -11.50
N GLU A 122 28.03 13.03 -11.93
CA GLU A 122 28.61 14.08 -11.10
C GLU A 122 27.76 15.37 -11.09
N PHE A 123 26.46 15.25 -10.81
CA PHE A 123 25.61 16.43 -10.65
C PHE A 123 26.05 17.26 -9.43
N SER A 124 26.00 18.59 -9.59
CA SER A 124 26.33 19.55 -8.53
C SER A 124 25.31 19.51 -7.38
N VAL A 125 24.05 19.28 -7.72
CA VAL A 125 22.97 19.08 -6.74
C VAL A 125 22.93 17.60 -6.36
N LYS A 126 23.08 17.32 -5.07
CA LYS A 126 22.97 15.98 -4.47
C LYS A 126 21.61 15.86 -3.77
N ILE A 127 21.12 14.65 -3.56
CA ILE A 127 19.86 14.35 -2.87
C ILE A 127 19.81 15.04 -1.50
N LYS A 128 20.94 15.08 -0.77
CA LYS A 128 21.02 15.76 0.53
C LYS A 128 20.74 17.27 0.46
N HIS A 129 20.92 17.91 -0.69
CA HIS A 129 20.66 19.33 -0.90
C HIS A 129 19.17 19.63 -1.12
N ILE A 130 18.35 18.62 -1.41
CA ILE A 130 16.89 18.79 -1.57
C ILE A 130 16.24 18.78 -0.19
N THR A 131 15.55 19.86 0.14
CA THR A 131 14.87 20.07 1.42
C THR A 131 13.45 19.48 1.41
N GLY A 132 12.93 19.17 2.60
CA GLY A 132 11.58 18.64 2.80
C GLY A 132 11.54 17.38 3.66
N SER A 133 10.47 17.21 4.43
CA SER A 133 10.23 16.03 5.29
C SER A 133 9.61 14.85 4.52
N ASP A 134 9.10 15.10 3.32
CA ASP A 134 8.53 14.07 2.45
C ASP A 134 9.63 13.44 1.58
N TYR A 135 10.15 12.29 2.01
CA TYR A 135 11.20 11.58 1.29
C TYR A 135 10.81 11.14 -0.12
N ILE A 136 9.58 10.63 -0.32
CA ILE A 136 9.08 10.25 -1.66
C ILE A 136 9.08 11.46 -2.60
N HIS A 137 8.60 12.61 -2.14
CA HIS A 137 8.61 13.85 -2.92
C HIS A 137 10.03 14.36 -3.18
N LYS A 138 10.90 14.26 -2.18
CA LYS A 138 12.33 14.59 -2.31
C LYS A 138 13.01 13.80 -3.43
N TYR A 139 12.82 12.47 -3.48
CA TYR A 139 13.38 11.64 -4.55
C TYR A 139 12.75 11.95 -5.91
N TRP A 140 11.44 12.20 -5.95
CA TRP A 140 10.76 12.63 -7.18
C TRP A 140 11.32 13.95 -7.73
N ILE A 141 11.56 14.96 -6.87
CA ILE A 141 12.21 16.21 -7.27
C ILE A 141 13.59 15.94 -7.84
N TYR A 142 14.39 15.08 -7.19
CA TYR A 142 15.72 14.75 -7.69
C TYR A 142 15.66 14.19 -9.12
N LEU A 143 14.79 13.20 -9.34
CA LEU A 143 14.62 12.56 -10.64
C LEU A 143 14.14 13.53 -11.72
N THR A 144 13.20 14.43 -11.39
CA THR A 144 12.56 15.32 -12.38
C THR A 144 13.28 16.65 -12.59
N LYS A 145 14.03 17.15 -11.60
CA LYS A 145 14.68 18.47 -11.65
C LYS A 145 16.19 18.42 -11.72
N VAL A 146 16.81 17.36 -11.21
CA VAL A 146 18.28 17.20 -11.26
C VAL A 146 18.66 16.23 -12.38
N TYR A 147 18.01 15.07 -12.43
CA TYR A 147 18.24 14.10 -13.51
C TYR A 147 17.42 14.40 -14.77
N GLU A 148 16.41 15.27 -14.65
CA GLU A 148 15.63 15.84 -15.76
C GLU A 148 14.92 14.78 -16.62
N ILE A 149 14.32 13.76 -16.00
CA ILE A 149 13.48 12.80 -16.74
C ILE A 149 12.26 13.48 -17.36
N GLU A 150 11.83 12.98 -18.51
CA GLU A 150 10.55 13.35 -19.12
C GLU A 150 9.39 12.79 -18.29
N SER A 151 8.82 13.61 -17.39
CA SER A 151 7.89 13.13 -16.36
C SER A 151 6.45 12.97 -16.82
N LYS A 152 6.06 13.47 -18.00
CA LYS A 152 4.65 13.60 -18.42
C LYS A 152 3.88 12.27 -18.29
N ASP A 153 4.51 11.17 -18.68
CA ASP A 153 3.86 9.86 -18.71
C ASP A 153 3.86 9.14 -17.35
N VAL A 154 4.65 9.61 -16.39
CA VAL A 154 4.85 9.02 -15.05
C VAL A 154 4.14 9.84 -13.95
N GLU A 155 3.96 11.14 -14.20
CA GLU A 155 3.45 12.10 -13.23
C GLU A 155 2.00 11.82 -12.83
N LYS A 156 1.20 11.21 -13.71
CA LYS A 156 -0.16 10.77 -13.41
C LYS A 156 -0.17 9.76 -12.26
N GLU A 157 0.60 8.68 -12.36
CA GLU A 157 0.68 7.64 -11.33
C GLU A 157 1.28 8.21 -10.05
N TYR A 158 2.33 9.02 -10.16
CA TYR A 158 2.94 9.70 -9.01
C TYR A 158 1.91 10.54 -8.22
N ASN A 159 1.08 11.31 -8.92
CA ASN A 159 0.07 12.15 -8.29
C ASN A 159 -1.01 11.32 -7.58
N LEU A 160 -1.41 10.18 -8.14
CA LEU A 160 -2.33 9.25 -7.47
C LEU A 160 -1.68 8.64 -6.21
N ILE A 161 -0.44 8.18 -6.32
CA ILE A 161 0.33 7.66 -5.17
C ILE A 161 0.39 8.71 -4.05
N ARG A 162 0.64 9.98 -4.39
CA ARG A 162 0.67 11.09 -3.44
C ARG A 162 -0.69 11.30 -2.74
N GLN A 163 -1.81 11.09 -3.43
CA GLN A 163 -3.13 11.15 -2.80
C GLN A 163 -3.31 10.02 -1.78
N HIS A 164 -2.91 8.79 -2.11
CA HIS A 164 -2.99 7.66 -1.18
C HIS A 164 -1.98 7.75 -0.03
N LYS A 165 -0.85 8.43 -0.24
CA LYS A 165 0.12 8.72 0.82
C LYS A 165 -0.50 9.50 1.97
N TYR A 166 -1.46 10.37 1.70
CA TYR A 166 -2.19 11.08 2.76
C TYR A 166 -2.85 10.08 3.73
N ILE A 167 -3.53 9.05 3.22
CA ILE A 167 -4.16 8.01 4.05
C ILE A 167 -3.11 7.27 4.87
N ARG A 168 -2.02 6.86 4.23
CA ARG A 168 -0.86 6.23 4.90
C ARG A 168 -0.37 7.08 6.08
N ASN A 169 -0.20 8.39 5.88
CA ASN A 169 0.29 9.29 6.92
C ASN A 169 -0.70 9.40 8.09
N LYS A 170 -2.00 9.47 7.81
CA LYS A 170 -3.02 9.49 8.87
C LYS A 170 -3.06 8.20 9.68
N ILE A 171 -2.89 7.05 9.02
CA ILE A 171 -2.73 5.75 9.68
C ILE A 171 -1.48 5.73 10.56
N ALA A 172 -0.34 6.22 10.06
CA ALA A 172 0.94 6.17 10.76
C ALA A 172 1.01 7.11 11.98
N HIS A 173 0.40 8.30 11.90
CA HIS A 173 0.68 9.38 12.85
C HIS A 173 -0.55 9.93 13.58
N ASN A 174 -1.77 9.68 13.10
CA ASN A 174 -2.98 10.32 13.61
C ASN A 174 -4.07 9.31 13.98
N ASN A 175 -3.73 8.08 14.39
CA ASN A 175 -4.71 7.03 14.71
C ASN A 175 -5.76 6.81 13.60
N SER A 176 -5.39 7.06 12.34
CA SER A 176 -6.29 6.99 11.17
C SER A 176 -7.36 8.09 11.10
N GLU A 177 -7.22 9.19 11.83
CA GLU A 177 -8.13 10.33 11.75
C GLU A 177 -8.00 11.09 10.43
N ILE A 178 -9.12 11.33 9.75
CA ILE A 178 -9.20 12.01 8.45
C ILE A 178 -9.86 13.38 8.61
N ASP A 179 -9.26 14.37 7.95
CA ASP A 179 -9.79 15.73 7.90
C ASP A 179 -11.09 15.77 7.06
N ASP A 180 -12.08 16.57 7.47
CA ASP A 180 -13.40 16.62 6.81
C ASP A 180 -13.33 16.91 5.30
N ASN A 181 -12.37 17.76 4.88
CA ASN A 181 -12.15 18.12 3.48
C ASN A 181 -11.64 16.94 2.61
N LYS A 182 -11.26 15.81 3.22
CA LYS A 182 -10.84 14.58 2.53
C LYS A 182 -11.90 13.47 2.55
N LEU A 183 -13.04 13.67 3.21
CA LEU A 183 -14.11 12.65 3.26
C LEU A 183 -14.65 12.29 1.88
N THR A 184 -14.77 13.26 0.97
CA THR A 184 -15.22 13.01 -0.41
C THR A 184 -14.27 12.10 -1.16
N PHE A 185 -12.96 12.20 -0.91
CA PHE A 185 -11.98 11.30 -1.49
C PHE A 185 -12.18 9.88 -0.94
N ILE A 186 -12.24 9.73 0.38
CA ILE A 186 -12.46 8.41 1.02
C ILE A 186 -13.73 7.73 0.48
N LYS A 187 -14.85 8.45 0.41
CA LYS A 187 -16.13 7.92 -0.10
C LYS A 187 -16.10 7.50 -1.57
N ARG A 188 -15.20 8.07 -2.38
CA ARG A 188 -15.05 7.75 -3.81
C ARG A 188 -14.00 6.65 -4.06
N THR A 189 -13.12 6.42 -3.10
CA THR A 189 -12.09 5.39 -3.18
C THR A 189 -12.66 4.05 -2.73
N LYS A 190 -12.74 3.09 -3.67
CA LYS A 190 -13.23 1.75 -3.40
C LYS A 190 -12.36 1.06 -2.32
N GLY A 191 -13.01 0.35 -1.41
CA GLY A 191 -12.34 -0.39 -0.34
C GLY A 191 -11.89 0.45 0.85
N LEU A 192 -12.22 1.74 0.88
CA LEU A 192 -12.07 2.59 2.06
C LEU A 192 -13.43 3.03 2.59
N THR A 193 -13.55 3.12 3.91
CA THR A 193 -14.68 3.77 4.57
C THR A 193 -14.23 4.54 5.79
N THR A 194 -15.19 5.14 6.48
CA THR A 194 -14.96 5.87 7.73
C THR A 194 -15.93 5.39 8.79
N ARG A 195 -15.43 5.18 10.01
CA ARG A 195 -16.28 5.08 11.20
C ARG A 195 -16.18 6.36 12.04
N LYS A 196 -17.24 6.67 12.78
CA LYS A 196 -17.23 7.77 13.75
C LYS A 196 -16.67 7.30 15.09
N PHE A 197 -15.83 8.12 15.70
CA PHE A 197 -15.42 7.98 17.09
C PHE A 197 -15.55 9.35 17.76
N GLY A 198 -16.65 9.57 18.48
CA GLY A 198 -17.04 10.92 18.90
C GLY A 198 -17.30 11.81 17.68
N THR A 199 -16.61 12.94 17.59
CA THR A 199 -16.66 13.87 16.46
C THR A 199 -15.84 13.41 15.26
N ASP A 200 -14.85 12.54 15.50
CA ASP A 200 -13.76 12.30 14.57
C ASP A 200 -14.12 11.25 13.53
N ASN A 201 -13.56 11.40 12.32
CA ASN A 201 -13.70 10.43 11.24
C ASN A 201 -12.46 9.54 11.19
N ILE A 202 -12.62 8.26 11.48
CA ILE A 202 -11.52 7.28 11.46
C ILE A 202 -11.60 6.48 10.17
N VAL A 203 -10.54 6.49 9.35
CA VAL A 203 -10.48 5.68 8.13
C VAL A 203 -10.28 4.20 8.47
N GLU A 204 -11.02 3.38 7.73
CA GLU A 204 -10.94 1.92 7.75
C GLU A 204 -10.70 1.40 6.34
N ILE A 205 -9.96 0.30 6.24
CA ILE A 205 -9.68 -0.36 4.96
C ILE A 205 -10.56 -1.61 4.92
N GLU A 206 -11.69 -1.51 4.24
CA GLU A 206 -12.71 -2.57 4.22
C GLU A 206 -12.33 -3.77 3.38
N SER A 207 -11.47 -3.58 2.39
CA SER A 207 -11.13 -4.62 1.43
C SER A 207 -9.63 -4.67 1.15
N GLU A 208 -9.09 -5.89 1.10
CA GLU A 208 -7.73 -6.17 0.62
C GLU A 208 -7.48 -5.66 -0.80
N ASN A 209 -8.54 -5.58 -1.62
CA ASN A 209 -8.45 -5.09 -2.99
C ASN A 209 -7.92 -3.65 -3.05
N TYR A 210 -8.26 -2.81 -2.07
CA TYR A 210 -7.69 -1.46 -2.02
C TYR A 210 -6.16 -1.51 -1.92
N ILE A 211 -5.62 -2.39 -1.09
CA ILE A 211 -4.17 -2.54 -0.90
C ILE A 211 -3.51 -3.10 -2.16
N ILE A 212 -4.16 -4.09 -2.81
CA ILE A 212 -3.69 -4.67 -4.07
C ILE A 212 -3.67 -3.60 -5.18
N GLU A 213 -4.70 -2.75 -5.28
CA GLU A 213 -4.76 -1.64 -6.24
C GLU A 213 -3.60 -0.65 -6.02
N ILE A 214 -3.18 -0.40 -4.77
CA ILE A 214 -1.99 0.44 -4.48
C ILE A 214 -0.69 -0.22 -4.94
N ILE A 215 -0.54 -1.54 -4.77
CA ILE A 215 0.62 -2.28 -5.29
C ILE A 215 0.67 -2.15 -6.82
N GLU A 216 -0.45 -2.39 -7.49
CA GLU A 216 -0.53 -2.30 -8.95
C GLU A 216 -0.24 -0.88 -9.45
N LEU A 217 -0.70 0.15 -8.73
CA LEU A 217 -0.37 1.54 -9.02
C LEU A 217 1.13 1.82 -8.87
N ILE A 218 1.78 1.30 -7.83
CA ILE A 218 3.22 1.45 -7.61
C ILE A 218 4.03 0.69 -8.67
N GLN A 219 3.59 -0.51 -9.04
CA GLN A 219 4.21 -1.29 -10.11
C GLN A 219 4.11 -0.55 -11.45
N ALA A 220 2.92 -0.02 -11.79
CA ALA A 220 2.73 0.78 -13.00
C ALA A 220 3.59 2.05 -13.00
N PHE A 221 3.71 2.72 -11.85
CA PHE A 221 4.60 3.86 -11.67
C PHE A 221 6.05 3.51 -11.97
N PHE A 222 6.60 2.47 -11.34
CA PHE A 222 8.00 2.10 -11.54
C PHE A 222 8.28 1.57 -12.95
N ASN A 223 7.37 0.80 -13.53
CA ASN A 223 7.49 0.33 -14.92
C ASN A 223 7.68 1.48 -15.92
N LYS A 224 6.99 2.60 -15.70
CA LYS A 224 7.16 3.81 -16.51
C LYS A 224 8.39 4.60 -16.11
N LEU A 225 8.66 4.73 -14.81
CA LEU A 225 9.80 5.46 -14.28
C LEU A 225 11.13 4.89 -14.77
N ILE A 226 11.30 3.57 -14.75
CA ILE A 226 12.52 2.90 -15.19
C ILE A 226 12.78 3.17 -16.67
N LYS A 227 11.74 3.12 -17.52
CA LYS A 227 11.84 3.43 -18.95
C LYS A 227 12.33 4.85 -19.20
N VAL A 228 11.79 5.84 -18.49
CA VAL A 228 12.22 7.24 -18.68
C VAL A 228 13.61 7.50 -18.09
N ILE A 229 14.00 6.79 -17.03
CA ILE A 229 15.37 6.85 -16.48
C ILE A 229 16.37 6.28 -17.47
N ASP A 230 16.07 5.12 -18.07
CA ASP A 230 16.94 4.44 -19.02
C ASP A 230 17.11 5.24 -20.32
N LYS A 231 16.02 5.79 -20.86
CA LYS A 231 16.05 6.72 -22.00
C LYS A 231 16.99 7.90 -21.71
N ARG A 232 16.83 8.55 -20.55
CA ARG A 232 17.68 9.68 -20.14
C ARG A 232 19.14 9.27 -19.96
N TYR A 233 19.40 8.05 -19.50
CA TYR A 233 20.75 7.52 -19.38
C TYR A 233 21.42 7.40 -20.76
N GLY A 234 20.73 6.83 -21.75
CA GLY A 234 21.20 6.71 -23.13
C GLY A 234 21.56 8.08 -23.73
N GLU A 235 20.71 9.09 -23.53
CA GLU A 235 20.96 10.48 -23.94
C GLU A 235 22.25 11.05 -23.33
N LEU A 236 22.48 10.84 -22.03
CA LEU A 236 23.65 11.39 -21.33
C LEU A 236 24.95 10.65 -21.65
N LYS A 237 24.87 9.36 -21.99
CA LYS A 237 26.04 8.52 -22.32
C LYS A 237 26.30 8.39 -23.82
N ASN A 238 25.47 8.97 -24.67
CA ASN A 238 25.51 8.82 -26.13
C ASN A 238 25.48 7.36 -26.58
N VAL A 239 24.68 6.54 -25.91
CA VAL A 239 24.42 5.14 -26.29
C VAL A 239 22.99 5.14 -26.82
N GLY A 240 22.83 4.94 -28.13
CA GLY A 240 21.53 4.89 -28.82
C GLY A 240 21.18 3.50 -29.30
#